data_AF-A0A8J3XK30-F1
#
_entry.id   AF-A0A8J3XK30-F1
#
_cell.length_a   1.000
_cell.length_b   1.000
_cell.length_c   1.000
_cell.angle_alpha   90.00
_cell.angle_beta   90.00
_cell.angle_gamma   90.00
#
_symmetry.space_group_name_H-M   'P 1'
#
loop_
_entity.id
_entity.type
_entity.pdbx_description
1 polymer ?
#
loop_
_entity_poly.entity_id
_entity_poly.type
_entity_poly.pdbx_seq_one_letter_code
_entity_poly.pdbx_strand_id
1 'polypeptide(L)'
;MKELAGRLTALDPDAGAAVRVIAYFDRLLETRAGLEALVRGAAVLAGCPARLADEKRGVHVRVDADGRRADDEEPADPAWLSAPLTPDGPPALWLEREGPAGVVDAMVLERAVASIRAVLDRTRGSAPVDAAGDQAFVEVLLDASASETARLHAARRLGLRPGVPARAVALAGGQALIQSVPPSGAAPPPGDPRAGVGPAVRLLDLPASWSAALVALRLTAEGTEQDPGPRLVRADQMGGLAVLAAAIGPGSDPIPDVHALDRAAAAAPWMLAMLDAVASQSSLRTAATALHLHHSTLQDRLAHAEQVLGWSVHGPQGRLRLQLALALRRLHHHAPAAAAVSDRPG
;
A
#
# COMPACT_ATOMS: atom_id res chain seq x y z
N MET A 1 16.23 34.38 -0.86
CA MET A 1 14.91 34.43 -0.18
C MET A 1 14.68 35.73 0.60
N LYS A 2 15.51 36.11 1.60
CA LYS A 2 15.31 37.35 2.38
C LYS A 2 15.26 38.64 1.55
N GLU A 3 16.13 38.76 0.55
CA GLU A 3 16.19 39.93 -0.34
C GLU A 3 14.97 40.02 -1.28
N LEU A 4 14.39 38.87 -1.64
CA LEU A 4 13.19 38.77 -2.47
C LEU A 4 11.94 39.15 -1.66
N ALA A 5 11.82 38.65 -0.41
CA ALA A 5 10.71 38.96 0.49
C ALA A 5 10.67 40.47 0.85
N GLY A 6 11.83 41.10 1.02
CA GLY A 6 11.94 42.54 1.27
C GLY A 6 11.48 43.39 0.08
N ARG A 7 11.87 43.02 -1.15
CA ARG A 7 11.44 43.72 -2.38
C ARG A 7 9.95 43.52 -2.70
N LEU A 8 9.40 42.33 -2.40
CA LEU A 8 7.97 42.03 -2.57
C LEU A 8 7.08 42.74 -1.54
N THR A 9 7.50 42.85 -0.28
CA THR A 9 6.72 43.56 0.77
C THR A 9 6.52 45.05 0.44
N ALA A 10 7.48 45.66 -0.26
CA ALA A 10 7.39 47.05 -0.72
C ALA A 10 6.42 47.25 -1.91
N LEU A 11 6.05 46.17 -2.61
CA LEU A 11 5.14 46.17 -3.76
C LEU A 11 3.74 45.65 -3.40
N ASP A 12 3.69 44.60 -2.58
CA ASP A 12 2.47 43.97 -2.08
C ASP A 12 2.77 43.36 -0.69
N PRO A 13 2.23 43.96 0.39
CA PRO A 13 2.41 43.47 1.76
C PRO A 13 1.93 42.02 1.96
N ASP A 14 0.87 41.60 1.27
CA ASP A 14 0.28 40.26 1.39
C ASP A 14 1.15 39.21 0.71
N ALA A 15 1.67 39.54 -0.48
CA ALA A 15 2.66 38.68 -1.15
C ALA A 15 3.95 38.53 -0.32
N GLY A 16 4.40 39.62 0.31
CA GLY A 16 5.53 39.60 1.24
C GLY A 16 5.29 38.70 2.46
N ALA A 17 4.07 38.72 3.01
CA ALA A 17 3.67 37.86 4.12
C ALA A 17 3.60 36.38 3.72
N ALA A 18 3.02 36.06 2.55
CA ALA A 18 2.95 34.69 2.05
C ALA A 18 4.34 34.06 1.88
N VAL A 19 5.30 34.79 1.30
CA VAL A 19 6.69 34.30 1.15
C VAL A 19 7.36 34.04 2.51
N ARG A 20 7.06 34.85 3.54
CA ARG A 20 7.57 34.62 4.90
C ARG A 20 6.99 33.34 5.51
N VAL A 21 5.71 33.07 5.31
CA VAL A 21 5.05 31.85 5.79
C VAL A 21 5.69 30.61 5.15
N ILE A 22 5.89 30.62 3.83
CA ILE A 22 6.56 29.52 3.11
C ILE A 22 7.96 29.28 3.68
N ALA A 23 8.77 30.33 3.75
CA ALA A 23 10.15 30.24 4.24
C ALA A 23 10.23 29.75 5.70
N TYR A 24 9.26 30.10 6.53
CA TYR A 24 9.20 29.68 7.93
C TYR A 24 8.94 28.17 8.05
N PHE A 25 7.93 27.66 7.36
CA PHE A 25 7.61 26.23 7.38
C PHE A 25 8.68 25.38 6.70
N ASP A 26 9.30 25.86 5.62
CA ASP A 26 10.46 25.20 5.00
C ASP A 26 11.59 25.01 6.01
N ARG A 27 11.92 26.06 6.78
CA ARG A 27 12.95 25.98 7.82
C ARG A 27 12.59 25.01 8.95
N LEU A 28 11.32 24.95 9.36
CA LEU A 28 10.86 23.96 10.35
C LEU A 28 10.98 22.52 9.83
N LEU A 29 10.71 22.31 8.54
CA LEU A 29 10.90 21.01 7.90
C LEU A 29 12.38 20.64 7.78
N GLU A 30 13.25 21.58 7.39
CA GLU A 30 14.72 21.40 7.32
C GLU A 30 15.31 21.01 8.68
N THR A 31 14.83 21.63 9.76
CA THR A 31 15.29 21.37 11.13
C THR A 31 14.63 20.16 11.79
N ARG A 32 13.79 19.41 11.05
CA ARG A 32 13.03 18.25 11.55
C ARG A 32 12.20 18.58 12.80
N ALA A 33 11.57 19.75 12.83
CA ALA A 33 10.73 20.18 13.93
C ALA A 33 9.54 19.22 14.15
N GLY A 34 9.16 19.00 15.41
CA GLY A 34 8.02 18.16 15.78
C GLY A 34 6.66 18.83 15.53
N LEU A 35 5.57 18.07 15.67
CA LEU A 35 4.20 18.53 15.42
C LEU A 35 3.84 19.80 16.21
N GLU A 36 4.23 19.88 17.49
CA GLU A 36 3.96 21.06 18.31
C GLU A 36 4.62 22.32 17.76
N ALA A 37 5.84 22.22 17.22
CA ALA A 37 6.53 23.36 16.63
C ALA A 37 5.86 23.84 15.33
N LEU A 38 5.26 22.92 14.56
CA LEU A 38 4.49 23.27 13.38
C LEU A 38 3.17 23.97 13.73
N VAL A 39 2.44 23.46 14.73
CA VAL A 39 1.20 24.09 15.22
C VAL A 39 1.50 25.45 15.84
N ARG A 40 2.61 25.57 16.58
CA ARG A 40 3.11 26.85 17.10
C ARG A 40 3.45 27.84 15.99
N GLY A 41 4.07 27.36 14.91
CA GLY A 41 4.31 28.16 13.71
C GLY A 41 3.02 28.70 13.12
N ALA A 42 1.99 27.86 13.02
CA ALA A 42 0.67 28.29 12.53
C ALA A 42 0.05 29.36 13.44
N ALA A 43 0.08 29.16 14.75
CA ALA A 43 -0.49 30.11 15.71
C ALA A 43 0.21 31.48 15.66
N VAL A 44 1.55 31.49 15.68
CA VAL A 44 2.35 32.72 15.68
C VAL A 44 2.24 33.49 14.37
N LEU A 45 2.21 32.79 13.22
CA LEU A 45 2.10 33.44 11.91
C LEU A 45 0.69 33.95 11.61
N ALA A 46 -0.34 33.25 12.08
CA ALA A 46 -1.72 33.71 11.96
C ALA A 46 -2.09 34.77 13.02
N GLY A 47 -1.36 34.83 14.14
CA GLY A 47 -1.67 35.73 15.25
C GLY A 47 -2.94 35.33 16.01
N CYS A 48 -3.29 34.05 16.03
CA CYS A 48 -4.41 33.49 16.77
C CYS A 48 -4.09 32.06 17.22
N PRO A 49 -4.82 31.48 18.19
CA PRO A 49 -4.60 30.11 18.59
C PRO A 49 -4.77 29.14 17.42
N ALA A 50 -3.93 28.11 17.36
CA ALA A 50 -4.02 27.04 16.38
C ALA A 50 -4.16 25.68 17.05
N ARG A 51 -4.96 24.82 16.45
CA ARG A 51 -5.27 23.50 16.99
C ARG A 51 -5.13 22.43 15.92
N LEU A 52 -4.41 21.37 16.23
CA LEU A 52 -4.33 20.14 15.47
C LEU A 52 -5.10 19.06 16.23
N ALA A 53 -6.13 18.50 15.62
CA ALA A 53 -6.84 17.34 16.14
C ALA A 53 -7.05 16.31 15.02
N ASP A 54 -6.46 15.13 15.21
CA ASP A 54 -6.61 13.99 14.31
C ASP A 54 -7.02 12.77 15.14
N GLU A 55 -8.31 12.51 15.21
CA GLU A 55 -8.89 11.41 15.98
C GLU A 55 -8.39 10.03 15.51
N LYS A 56 -8.25 9.85 14.18
CA LYS A 56 -7.73 8.59 13.61
C LYS A 56 -6.32 8.33 14.09
N ARG A 57 -5.54 9.40 14.30
CA ARG A 57 -4.16 9.30 14.77
C ARG A 57 -4.01 9.52 16.28
N GLY A 58 -5.05 9.89 17.02
CA GLY A 58 -4.96 10.24 18.44
C GLY A 58 -3.99 11.41 18.71
N VAL A 59 -3.89 12.36 17.77
CA VAL A 59 -3.01 13.53 17.90
C VAL A 59 -3.86 14.74 18.25
N HIS A 60 -3.60 15.34 19.40
CA HIS A 60 -4.23 16.57 19.86
C HIS A 60 -3.15 17.54 20.34
N VAL A 61 -3.08 18.71 19.70
CA VAL A 61 -2.14 19.77 20.04
C VAL A 61 -2.84 21.10 19.86
N ARG A 62 -2.92 21.90 20.91
CA ARG A 62 -3.40 23.28 20.85
C ARG A 62 -2.27 24.23 21.29
N VAL A 63 -2.10 25.32 20.56
CA VAL A 63 -1.11 26.36 20.85
C VAL A 63 -1.80 27.72 20.79
N ASP A 64 -1.60 28.55 21.80
CA ASP A 64 -2.13 29.91 21.85
C ASP A 64 -1.40 30.87 20.88
N ALA A 65 -1.91 32.10 20.76
CA ALA A 65 -1.33 33.11 19.86
C ALA A 65 0.10 33.54 20.24
N ASP A 66 0.48 33.39 21.52
CA ASP A 66 1.85 33.65 22.01
C ASP A 66 2.78 32.45 21.78
N GLY A 67 2.26 31.37 21.21
CA GLY A 67 2.99 30.15 20.92
C GLY A 67 3.13 29.21 22.12
N ARG A 68 2.38 29.37 23.22
CA ARG A 68 2.40 28.44 24.36
C ARG A 68 1.40 27.31 24.15
N ARG A 69 1.81 26.10 24.52
CA ARG A 69 0.95 24.91 24.46
C ARG A 69 -0.15 25.04 25.51
N ALA A 70 -1.38 24.73 25.10
CA ALA A 70 -2.52 24.53 25.99
C ALA A 70 -3.02 23.10 25.81
N ASP A 71 -3.43 22.45 26.90
CA ASP A 71 -3.91 21.06 26.89
C ASP A 71 -5.45 21.00 27.00
N ASP A 72 -6.15 22.05 26.56
CA ASP A 72 -7.62 22.09 26.60
C ASP A 72 -8.24 21.06 25.66
N GLU A 73 -9.13 20.23 26.22
CA GLU A 73 -9.83 19.15 25.51
C GLU A 73 -11.20 19.56 24.94
N GLU A 74 -11.55 20.84 24.96
CA GLU A 74 -12.81 21.30 24.38
C GLU A 74 -12.89 20.96 22.89
N PRO A 75 -14.07 20.64 22.32
CA PRO A 75 -14.22 20.41 20.89
C PRO A 75 -13.83 21.64 20.07
N ALA A 76 -13.30 21.45 18.85
CA ALA A 76 -13.07 22.57 17.94
C ALA A 76 -14.41 23.12 17.42
N ASP A 77 -14.57 24.44 17.37
CA ASP A 77 -15.76 25.05 16.79
C ASP A 77 -15.77 24.86 15.26
N PRO A 78 -16.83 24.29 14.66
CA PRO A 78 -16.96 24.15 13.21
C PRO A 78 -16.93 25.48 12.44
N ALA A 79 -17.22 26.62 13.08
CA ALA A 79 -17.20 27.94 12.46
C ALA A 79 -15.78 28.50 12.25
N TRP A 80 -14.76 27.88 12.85
CA TRP A 80 -13.38 28.30 12.74
C TRP A 80 -12.76 27.93 11.39
N LEU A 81 -11.81 28.76 10.95
CA LEU A 81 -11.01 28.47 9.76
C LEU A 81 -10.25 27.16 9.93
N SER A 82 -10.38 26.26 8.95
CA SER A 82 -9.82 24.92 9.06
C SER A 82 -9.35 24.36 7.73
N ALA A 83 -8.46 23.37 7.81
CA ALA A 83 -7.98 22.62 6.66
C ALA A 83 -7.82 21.13 7.01
N PRO A 84 -8.18 20.22 6.07
CA PRO A 84 -8.03 18.78 6.28
C PRO A 84 -6.58 18.33 6.01
N LEU A 85 -6.14 17.28 6.72
CA LEU A 85 -4.82 16.67 6.49
C LEU A 85 -4.74 15.83 5.21
N THR A 86 -5.88 15.41 4.65
CA THR A 86 -5.94 14.68 3.38
C THR A 86 -6.92 15.39 2.46
N PRO A 87 -6.73 15.32 1.13
CA PRO A 87 -7.78 15.69 0.19
C PRO A 87 -9.08 14.94 0.58
N ASP A 88 -10.19 15.67 0.67
CA ASP A 88 -11.52 15.16 1.05
C ASP A 88 -11.63 14.55 2.47
N GLY A 89 -10.64 14.78 3.34
CA GLY A 89 -10.68 14.37 4.74
C GLY A 89 -11.50 15.31 5.64
N PRO A 90 -11.79 14.91 6.89
CA PRO A 90 -12.34 15.84 7.87
C PRO A 90 -11.32 16.96 8.17
N PRO A 91 -11.78 18.16 8.57
CA PRO A 91 -10.91 19.20 9.09
C PRO A 91 -10.05 18.66 10.23
N ALA A 92 -8.80 19.08 10.28
CA ALA A 92 -7.82 18.53 11.22
C ALA A 92 -6.86 19.58 11.77
N LEU A 93 -6.63 20.68 11.05
CA LEU A 93 -5.98 21.87 11.57
C LEU A 93 -6.99 23.02 11.59
N TRP A 94 -7.10 23.70 12.72
CA TRP A 94 -7.95 24.87 12.92
C TRP A 94 -7.12 26.08 13.35
N LEU A 95 -7.53 27.25 12.90
CA LEU A 95 -7.19 28.54 13.48
C LEU A 95 -8.43 29.03 14.23
N GLU A 96 -8.32 29.32 15.53
CA GLU A 96 -9.45 29.72 16.40
C GLU A 96 -9.90 31.16 16.08
N ARG A 97 -10.44 31.33 14.88
CA ARG A 97 -10.88 32.58 14.27
C ARG A 97 -12.05 32.30 13.35
N GLU A 98 -13.08 33.12 13.50
CA GLU A 98 -14.25 33.14 12.62
C GLU A 98 -14.09 34.19 11.51
N GLY A 99 -14.79 34.00 10.40
CA GLY A 99 -14.81 34.93 9.27
C GLY A 99 -14.04 34.43 8.05
N PRO A 100 -14.00 35.23 6.96
CA PRO A 100 -13.33 34.83 5.73
C PRO A 100 -11.81 34.76 5.94
N ALA A 101 -11.17 33.74 5.38
CA ALA A 101 -9.72 33.60 5.45
C ALA A 101 -9.03 34.74 4.68
N GLY A 102 -8.14 35.46 5.36
CA GLY A 102 -7.19 36.34 4.69
C GLY A 102 -6.15 35.53 3.89
N VAL A 103 -5.41 36.20 3.00
CA VAL A 103 -4.34 35.55 2.18
C VAL A 103 -3.30 34.85 3.07
N VAL A 104 -2.93 35.47 4.19
CA VAL A 104 -1.98 34.91 5.16
C VAL A 104 -2.55 33.67 5.85
N ASP A 105 -3.82 33.71 6.28
CA ASP A 105 -4.46 32.59 6.97
C ASP A 105 -4.56 31.36 6.05
N ALA A 106 -4.96 31.58 4.78
CA ALA A 106 -5.02 30.53 3.77
C ALA A 106 -3.62 29.91 3.52
N MET A 107 -2.59 30.75 3.39
CA MET A 107 -1.21 30.28 3.19
C MET A 107 -0.67 29.55 4.43
N VAL A 108 -0.99 30.02 5.63
CA VAL A 108 -0.60 29.36 6.89
C VAL A 108 -1.25 27.98 6.98
N LEU A 109 -2.55 27.86 6.74
CA LEU A 109 -3.25 26.58 6.74
C LEU A 109 -2.67 25.61 5.70
N GLU A 110 -2.48 26.07 4.46
CA GLU A 110 -1.92 25.25 3.38
C GLU A 110 -0.52 24.72 3.73
N ARG A 111 0.39 25.62 4.14
CA ARG A 111 1.79 25.28 4.44
C ARG A 111 1.92 24.47 5.73
N ALA A 112 1.13 24.77 6.75
CA ALA A 112 1.11 24.02 8.00
C ALA A 112 0.58 22.60 7.77
N VAL A 113 -0.54 22.43 7.06
CA VAL A 113 -1.07 21.09 6.71
C VAL A 113 -0.04 20.29 5.92
N ALA A 114 0.57 20.86 4.87
CA ALA A 114 1.59 20.17 4.09
C ALA A 114 2.77 19.71 4.96
N SER A 115 3.21 20.56 5.89
CA SER A 115 4.32 20.25 6.79
C SER A 115 3.96 19.21 7.85
N ILE A 116 2.76 19.32 8.44
CA ILE A 116 2.23 18.38 9.43
C ILE A 116 2.07 17.00 8.79
N ARG A 117 1.54 16.91 7.57
CA ARG A 117 1.48 15.67 6.80
C ARG A 117 2.86 15.05 6.65
N ALA A 118 3.84 15.81 6.18
CA ALA A 118 5.20 15.31 6.01
C ALA A 118 5.82 14.78 7.32
N VAL A 119 5.52 15.40 8.47
CA VAL A 119 5.97 14.91 9.78
C VAL A 119 5.18 13.67 10.22
N LEU A 120 3.86 13.65 10.08
CA LEU A 120 3.03 12.48 10.41
C LEU A 120 3.40 11.26 9.57
N ASP A 121 3.65 11.47 8.28
CA ASP A 121 4.07 10.46 7.32
C ASP A 121 5.45 9.90 7.68
N ARG A 122 6.39 10.74 8.14
CA ARG A 122 7.69 10.32 8.68
C ARG A 122 7.56 9.53 9.98
N THR A 123 6.70 9.97 10.91
CA THR A 123 6.63 9.42 12.28
C THR A 123 5.78 8.14 12.35
N ARG A 124 4.95 7.86 11.34
CA ARG A 124 4.12 6.64 11.26
C ARG A 124 4.37 5.76 10.03
N GLY A 125 5.47 5.98 9.32
CA GLY A 125 5.97 5.04 8.31
C GLY A 125 5.16 5.04 7.01
N SER A 126 5.05 6.19 6.34
CA SER A 126 4.54 6.26 4.97
C SER A 126 5.30 7.30 4.11
N ALA A 127 6.40 6.85 3.46
CA ALA A 127 7.10 7.39 2.26
C ALA A 127 8.02 8.64 2.38
N PRO A 128 8.93 8.92 1.40
CA PRO A 128 9.92 8.03 0.77
C PRO A 128 11.33 8.69 0.70
N VAL A 129 11.79 9.34 1.77
CA VAL A 129 13.16 9.93 1.80
C VAL A 129 14.16 9.05 2.57
N ASP A 130 13.68 8.21 3.49
CA ASP A 130 14.45 7.16 4.17
C ASP A 130 14.17 5.74 3.59
N ALA A 131 13.35 5.64 2.55
CA ALA A 131 12.90 4.37 1.97
C ALA A 131 14.06 3.46 1.50
N ALA A 132 15.16 4.04 1.02
CA ALA A 132 16.34 3.26 0.64
C ALA A 132 17.09 2.67 1.85
N GLY A 133 17.16 3.42 2.97
CA GLY A 133 17.76 2.95 4.21
C GLY A 133 16.89 1.90 4.91
N ASP A 134 15.58 2.12 4.93
CA ASP A 134 14.61 1.15 5.43
C ASP A 134 14.60 -0.11 4.58
N GLN A 135 14.68 0.01 3.26
CA GLN A 135 14.76 -1.13 2.35
C GLN A 135 16.04 -1.95 2.58
N ALA A 136 17.19 -1.31 2.81
CA ALA A 136 18.43 -2.03 3.14
C ALA A 136 18.32 -2.81 4.46
N PHE A 137 17.67 -2.24 5.48
CA PHE A 137 17.41 -2.96 6.73
C PHE A 137 16.38 -4.09 6.54
N VAL A 138 15.37 -3.90 5.69
CA VAL A 138 14.43 -4.96 5.32
C VAL A 138 15.18 -6.11 4.65
N GLU A 139 16.03 -5.82 3.67
CA GLU A 139 16.84 -6.82 2.97
C GLU A 139 17.72 -7.62 3.94
N VAL A 140 18.43 -6.95 4.84
CA VAL A 140 19.24 -7.60 5.89
C VAL A 140 18.38 -8.48 6.79
N LEU A 141 17.20 -8.02 7.19
CA LEU A 141 16.30 -8.76 8.07
C LEU A 141 15.70 -10.00 7.40
N LEU A 142 15.46 -9.95 6.09
CA LEU A 142 14.92 -11.08 5.32
C LEU A 142 15.99 -12.05 4.81
N ASP A 143 17.27 -11.65 4.85
CA ASP A 143 18.40 -12.50 4.47
C ASP A 143 18.68 -13.59 5.52
N ALA A 144 18.43 -14.84 5.15
CA ALA A 144 18.70 -16.00 5.99
C ALA A 144 20.20 -16.18 6.31
N SER A 145 21.09 -15.71 5.42
CA SER A 145 22.54 -15.83 5.57
C SER A 145 23.15 -14.75 6.48
N ALA A 146 22.43 -13.65 6.70
CA ALA A 146 22.85 -12.60 7.63
C ALA A 146 22.93 -13.13 9.08
N SER A 147 23.85 -12.58 9.87
CA SER A 147 23.96 -12.97 11.28
C SER A 147 22.71 -12.57 12.07
N GLU A 148 22.38 -13.35 13.10
CA GLU A 148 21.25 -13.04 13.97
C GLU A 148 21.35 -11.63 14.58
N THR A 149 22.57 -11.22 14.96
CA THR A 149 22.84 -9.89 15.50
C THR A 149 22.56 -8.78 14.47
N ALA A 150 22.94 -8.97 13.21
CA ALA A 150 22.65 -8.01 12.14
C ALA A 150 21.15 -7.91 11.88
N ARG A 151 20.44 -9.05 11.84
CA ARG A 151 18.98 -9.09 11.69
C ARG A 151 18.25 -8.39 12.84
N LEU A 152 18.63 -8.67 14.09
CA LEU A 152 18.04 -8.00 15.26
C LEU A 152 18.34 -6.50 15.26
N HIS A 153 19.52 -6.09 14.82
CA HIS A 153 19.85 -4.68 14.66
C HIS A 153 18.94 -4.02 13.61
N ALA A 154 18.81 -4.63 12.43
CA ALA A 154 17.91 -4.15 11.38
C ALA A 154 16.46 -4.06 11.86
N ALA A 155 15.96 -5.07 12.57
CA ALA A 155 14.61 -5.06 13.13
C ALA A 155 14.38 -3.90 14.11
N ARG A 156 15.37 -3.59 14.96
CA ARG A 156 15.29 -2.42 15.87
C ARG A 156 15.28 -1.10 15.12
N ARG A 157 16.07 -0.99 14.04
CA ARG A 157 16.10 0.20 13.18
C ARG A 157 14.77 0.43 12.48
N LEU A 158 14.08 -0.65 12.11
CA LEU A 158 12.73 -0.64 11.53
C LEU A 158 11.60 -0.48 12.59
N GLY A 159 11.93 -0.31 13.86
CA GLY A 159 10.95 -0.14 14.94
C GLY A 159 10.13 -1.40 15.28
N LEU A 160 10.57 -2.59 14.83
CA LEU A 160 9.88 -3.85 15.09
C LEU A 160 10.09 -4.32 16.53
N ARG A 161 9.01 -4.72 17.19
CA ARG A 161 9.03 -5.17 18.59
C ARG A 161 9.22 -6.69 18.67
N PRO A 162 10.19 -7.22 19.43
CA PRO A 162 10.47 -8.65 19.50
C PRO A 162 9.31 -9.54 19.97
N GLY A 163 8.39 -8.98 20.77
CA GLY A 163 7.21 -9.69 21.29
C GLY A 163 5.99 -9.65 20.37
N VAL A 164 6.06 -8.95 19.24
CA VAL A 164 4.96 -8.85 18.27
C VAL A 164 5.35 -9.65 17.02
N PRO A 165 4.56 -10.66 16.62
CA PRO A 165 4.80 -11.36 15.37
C PRO A 165 4.82 -10.39 14.18
N ALA A 166 5.63 -10.69 13.19
CA ALA A 166 5.68 -9.95 11.94
C ALA A 166 5.58 -10.92 10.75
N ARG A 167 5.17 -10.41 9.59
CA ARG A 167 5.15 -11.16 8.34
C ARG A 167 5.84 -10.35 7.25
N ALA A 168 6.44 -11.05 6.31
CA ALA A 168 6.97 -10.46 5.10
C ALA A 168 5.89 -10.39 4.01
N VAL A 169 5.92 -9.32 3.21
CA VAL A 169 5.03 -9.11 2.06
C VAL A 169 5.90 -8.83 0.84
N ALA A 170 5.76 -9.66 -0.19
CA ALA A 170 6.45 -9.52 -1.47
C ALA A 170 5.54 -8.80 -2.47
N LEU A 171 5.92 -7.59 -2.87
CA LEU A 171 5.20 -6.84 -3.90
C LEU A 171 5.67 -7.24 -5.29
N ALA A 172 4.77 -7.24 -6.27
CA ALA A 172 5.11 -7.54 -7.66
C ALA A 172 6.21 -6.61 -8.24
N GLY A 173 6.34 -5.38 -7.72
CA GLY A 173 7.40 -4.44 -8.10
C GLY A 173 8.80 -4.78 -7.53
N GLY A 174 8.99 -5.94 -6.91
CA GLY A 174 10.26 -6.38 -6.32
C GLY A 174 10.55 -5.82 -4.92
N GLN A 175 9.70 -4.93 -4.42
CA GLN A 175 9.81 -4.37 -3.07
C GLN A 175 9.36 -5.38 -2.01
N ALA A 176 10.06 -5.36 -0.88
CA ALA A 176 9.73 -6.16 0.28
C ALA A 176 9.19 -5.24 1.39
N LEU A 177 8.08 -5.63 2.00
CA LEU A 177 7.54 -4.94 3.16
C LEU A 177 7.52 -5.88 4.36
N ILE A 178 7.73 -5.34 5.55
CA ILE A 178 7.56 -6.08 6.80
C ILE A 178 6.39 -5.48 7.55
N GLN A 179 5.45 -6.36 7.89
CA GLN A 179 4.24 -5.95 8.57
C GLN A 179 4.18 -6.59 9.96
N SER A 180 4.08 -5.74 10.99
CA SER A 180 3.75 -6.19 12.34
C SER A 180 2.31 -6.70 12.39
N VAL A 181 2.10 -7.84 13.03
CA VAL A 181 0.81 -8.53 13.17
C VAL A 181 0.44 -8.53 14.65
N PRO A 182 -0.29 -7.50 15.12
CA PRO A 182 -0.81 -7.51 16.48
C PRO A 182 -1.89 -8.60 16.64
N PRO A 183 -2.27 -8.95 17.89
CA PRO A 183 -3.30 -9.94 18.18
C PRO A 183 -4.66 -9.63 17.53
N SER A 184 -4.94 -8.34 17.31
CA SER A 184 -6.13 -7.84 16.62
C SER A 184 -6.14 -8.09 15.11
N GLY A 185 -5.09 -8.70 14.56
CA GLY A 185 -4.89 -8.89 13.13
C GLY A 185 -4.12 -7.73 12.48
N ALA A 186 -3.53 -8.02 11.33
CA ALA A 186 -2.78 -7.02 10.55
C ALA A 186 -3.74 -6.26 9.61
N ALA A 187 -3.55 -4.95 9.46
CA ALA A 187 -4.24 -4.18 8.43
C ALA A 187 -3.89 -4.70 7.03
N PRO A 188 -4.76 -4.67 6.01
CA PRO A 188 -4.30 -4.94 4.65
C PRO A 188 -3.21 -3.92 4.25
N PRO A 189 -2.24 -4.30 3.41
CA PRO A 189 -1.31 -3.32 2.84
C PRO A 189 -2.11 -2.20 2.15
N PRO A 190 -1.70 -0.92 2.25
CA PRO A 190 -2.44 0.19 1.68
C PRO A 190 -2.54 0.06 0.15
N GLY A 191 -3.73 0.30 -0.39
CA GLY A 191 -4.07 0.12 -1.81
C GLY A 191 -4.58 -1.29 -2.13
N ASP A 192 -4.71 -1.59 -3.43
CA ASP A 192 -4.91 -2.95 -3.94
C ASP A 192 -3.62 -3.40 -4.68
N PRO A 193 -2.51 -3.67 -3.96
CA PRO A 193 -1.28 -4.08 -4.62
C PRO A 193 -1.32 -5.58 -4.95
N ARG A 194 -0.70 -5.94 -6.08
CA ARG A 194 -0.39 -7.33 -6.37
C ARG A 194 0.74 -7.82 -5.44
N ALA A 195 0.42 -8.72 -4.52
CA ALA A 195 1.36 -9.12 -3.47
C ALA A 195 1.18 -10.57 -2.98
N GLY A 196 2.31 -11.20 -2.65
CA GLY A 196 2.36 -12.42 -1.86
C GLY A 196 2.61 -12.10 -0.39
N VAL A 197 1.88 -12.75 0.52
CA VAL A 197 1.95 -12.48 1.96
C VAL A 197 2.40 -13.73 2.69
N GLY A 198 3.48 -13.64 3.45
CA GLY A 198 3.97 -14.74 4.29
C GLY A 198 3.17 -14.94 5.57
N PRO A 199 3.40 -16.06 6.29
CA PRO A 199 2.84 -16.30 7.61
C PRO A 199 3.34 -15.29 8.65
N ALA A 200 2.54 -15.05 9.69
CA ALA A 200 2.98 -14.29 10.86
C ALA A 200 3.93 -15.13 11.71
N VAL A 201 5.15 -14.64 11.93
CA VAL A 201 6.24 -15.36 12.59
C VAL A 201 7.01 -14.43 13.53
N ARG A 202 7.95 -14.97 14.32
CA ARG A 202 8.85 -14.13 15.11
C ARG A 202 9.87 -13.44 14.20
N LEU A 203 10.48 -12.36 14.67
CA LEU A 203 11.39 -11.55 13.85
C LEU A 203 12.54 -12.35 13.21
N LEU A 204 13.09 -13.34 13.93
CA LEU A 204 14.18 -14.18 13.41
C LEU A 204 13.73 -15.22 12.38
N ASP A 205 12.45 -15.51 12.35
CA ASP A 205 11.82 -16.47 11.43
C ASP A 205 11.31 -15.76 10.15
N LEU A 206 11.46 -14.43 10.04
CA LEU A 206 11.05 -13.63 8.88
C LEU A 206 11.65 -14.08 7.53
N PRO A 207 12.88 -14.61 7.43
CA PRO A 207 13.37 -15.20 6.17
C PRO A 207 12.49 -16.34 5.65
N ALA A 208 11.96 -17.19 6.55
CA ALA A 208 11.00 -18.23 6.16
C ALA A 208 9.68 -17.60 5.69
N SER A 209 9.19 -16.58 6.39
CA SER A 209 8.02 -15.83 5.94
C SER A 209 8.23 -15.18 4.58
N TRP A 210 9.44 -14.69 4.28
CA TRP A 210 9.79 -14.08 2.99
C TRP A 210 9.78 -15.09 1.86
N SER A 211 10.42 -16.24 2.06
CA SER A 211 10.40 -17.32 1.06
C SER A 211 8.97 -17.76 0.71
N ALA A 212 8.11 -17.87 1.73
CA ALA A 212 6.70 -18.21 1.54
C ALA A 212 5.92 -17.08 0.83
N ALA A 213 6.23 -15.81 1.12
CA ALA A 213 5.63 -14.66 0.45
C ALA A 213 6.01 -14.62 -1.05
N LEU A 214 7.26 -14.92 -1.40
CA LEU A 214 7.70 -15.02 -2.80
C LEU A 214 6.99 -16.15 -3.54
N VAL A 215 6.79 -17.30 -2.89
CA VAL A 215 6.00 -18.40 -3.47
C VAL A 215 4.54 -17.98 -3.68
N ALA A 216 3.93 -17.34 -2.68
CA ALA A 216 2.57 -16.83 -2.78
C ALA A 216 2.42 -15.79 -3.90
N LEU A 217 3.42 -14.92 -4.09
CA LEU A 217 3.42 -13.90 -5.15
C LEU A 217 3.31 -14.54 -6.54
N ARG A 218 3.94 -15.71 -6.78
CA ARG A 218 3.84 -16.42 -8.06
C ARG A 218 2.43 -16.92 -8.38
N LEU A 219 1.59 -17.10 -7.36
CA LEU A 219 0.19 -17.52 -7.52
C LEU A 219 -0.79 -16.36 -7.66
N THR A 220 -0.31 -15.11 -7.50
CA THR A 220 -1.14 -13.93 -7.73
C THR A 220 -1.39 -13.70 -9.23
N ALA A 221 -2.37 -12.86 -9.54
CA ALA A 221 -2.65 -12.37 -10.89
C ALA A 221 -2.62 -10.84 -10.94
N GLU A 222 -2.50 -10.27 -12.13
CA GLU A 222 -2.66 -8.83 -12.38
C GLU A 222 -4.10 -8.35 -12.09
N GLY A 223 -5.08 -9.25 -12.21
CA GLY A 223 -6.50 -8.94 -12.01
C GLY A 223 -7.17 -8.33 -13.24
N THR A 224 -6.62 -8.60 -14.43
CA THR A 224 -7.16 -8.15 -15.71
C THR A 224 -7.95 -9.27 -16.39
N GLU A 225 -8.65 -8.98 -17.49
CA GLU A 225 -9.35 -10.03 -18.25
C GLU A 225 -8.39 -11.08 -18.84
N GLN A 226 -7.15 -10.68 -19.14
CA GLN A 226 -6.09 -11.53 -19.71
C GLN A 226 -5.27 -12.27 -18.65
N ASP A 227 -5.35 -11.82 -17.41
CA ASP A 227 -4.73 -12.47 -16.26
C ASP A 227 -5.64 -12.31 -15.03
N PRO A 228 -6.74 -13.07 -14.99
CA PRO A 228 -7.69 -13.02 -13.88
C PRO A 228 -7.19 -13.85 -12.69
N GLY A 229 -7.65 -13.47 -11.51
CA GLY A 229 -7.38 -14.18 -10.28
C GLY A 229 -7.05 -13.25 -9.11
N PRO A 230 -6.60 -13.81 -7.97
CA PRO A 230 -6.33 -13.04 -6.78
C PRO A 230 -5.08 -12.17 -6.94
N ARG A 231 -5.20 -10.87 -6.70
CA ARG A 231 -4.04 -9.96 -6.63
C ARG A 231 -3.25 -10.13 -5.34
N LEU A 232 -3.90 -10.61 -4.29
CA LEU A 232 -3.31 -10.88 -2.97
C LEU A 232 -3.42 -12.38 -2.64
N VAL A 233 -2.30 -13.04 -2.40
CA VAL A 233 -2.27 -14.45 -1.97
C VAL A 233 -1.53 -14.57 -0.65
N ARG A 234 -2.12 -15.26 0.33
CA ARG A 234 -1.50 -15.52 1.63
C ARG A 234 -0.96 -16.95 1.69
N ALA A 235 0.30 -17.08 2.07
CA ALA A 235 1.01 -18.35 2.10
C ALA A 235 0.42 -19.35 3.10
N ASP A 236 -0.08 -18.86 4.23
CA ASP A 236 -0.77 -19.66 5.26
C ASP A 236 -2.13 -20.24 4.79
N GLN A 237 -2.66 -19.75 3.67
CA GLN A 237 -3.92 -20.20 3.08
C GLN A 237 -3.73 -21.03 1.80
N MET A 238 -2.50 -21.22 1.32
CA MET A 238 -2.25 -21.92 0.05
C MET A 238 -2.55 -23.42 0.11
N GLY A 239 -2.38 -24.05 1.28
CA GLY A 239 -2.54 -25.50 1.43
C GLY A 239 -1.73 -26.27 0.37
N GLY A 240 -2.39 -27.17 -0.37
CA GLY A 240 -1.76 -27.97 -1.43
C GLY A 240 -1.16 -27.17 -2.60
N LEU A 241 -1.60 -25.92 -2.82
CA LEU A 241 -1.01 -25.06 -3.85
C LEU A 241 0.46 -24.71 -3.54
N ALA A 242 0.86 -24.71 -2.27
CA ALA A 242 2.26 -24.50 -1.91
C ALA A 242 3.16 -25.64 -2.41
N VAL A 243 2.69 -26.88 -2.33
CA VAL A 243 3.41 -28.07 -2.85
C VAL A 243 3.54 -27.99 -4.37
N LEU A 244 2.45 -27.60 -5.04
CA LEU A 244 2.44 -27.39 -6.48
C LEU A 244 3.44 -26.31 -6.90
N ALA A 245 3.43 -25.16 -6.21
CA ALA A 245 4.34 -24.05 -6.49
C ALA A 245 5.82 -24.41 -6.26
N ALA A 246 6.12 -25.30 -5.31
CA ALA A 246 7.47 -25.80 -5.09
C ALA A 246 7.92 -26.79 -6.20
N ALA A 247 6.99 -27.55 -6.78
CA ALA A 247 7.29 -28.50 -7.85
C ALA A 247 7.51 -27.83 -9.22
N ILE A 248 6.91 -26.65 -9.45
CA ILE A 248 7.05 -25.89 -10.69
C ILE A 248 8.15 -24.84 -10.52
N GLY A 249 9.27 -25.01 -11.21
CA GLY A 249 10.41 -24.10 -11.18
C GLY A 249 10.64 -23.35 -12.49
N PRO A 250 11.62 -22.44 -12.52
CA PRO A 250 12.11 -21.86 -13.77
C PRO A 250 12.59 -22.97 -14.71
N GLY A 251 12.00 -23.07 -15.91
CA GLY A 251 12.32 -24.10 -16.89
C GLY A 251 11.48 -25.38 -16.80
N SER A 252 10.50 -25.47 -15.89
CA SER A 252 9.48 -26.52 -15.98
C SER A 252 8.60 -26.30 -17.21
N ASP A 253 8.45 -27.34 -18.04
CA ASP A 253 7.58 -27.27 -19.21
C ASP A 253 6.09 -27.21 -18.80
N PRO A 254 5.29 -26.33 -19.42
CA PRO A 254 3.85 -26.30 -19.19
C PRO A 254 3.19 -27.63 -19.57
N ILE A 255 2.27 -28.09 -18.73
CA ILE A 255 1.47 -29.28 -19.03
C ILE A 255 0.42 -28.98 -20.13
N PRO A 256 -0.15 -29.99 -20.79
CA PRO A 256 -1.15 -29.79 -21.84
C PRO A 256 -2.35 -28.91 -21.44
N ASP A 257 -2.75 -28.95 -20.16
CA ASP A 257 -3.86 -28.14 -19.63
C ASP A 257 -3.53 -26.64 -19.62
N VAL A 258 -2.26 -26.27 -19.36
CA VAL A 258 -1.81 -24.87 -19.44
C VAL A 258 -1.82 -24.40 -20.89
N HIS A 259 -1.30 -25.22 -21.82
CA HIS A 259 -1.38 -24.92 -23.24
C HIS A 259 -2.83 -24.81 -23.75
N ALA A 260 -3.76 -25.58 -23.20
CA ALA A 260 -5.18 -25.46 -23.52
C ALA A 260 -5.77 -24.13 -23.05
N LEU A 261 -5.39 -23.66 -21.86
CA LEU A 261 -5.77 -22.33 -21.37
C LEU A 261 -5.16 -21.20 -22.22
N ASP A 262 -3.92 -21.33 -22.68
CA ASP A 262 -3.30 -20.32 -23.54
C ASP A 262 -3.99 -20.24 -24.91
N ARG A 263 -4.38 -21.38 -25.49
CA ARG A 263 -5.23 -21.39 -26.69
C ARG A 263 -6.59 -20.76 -26.44
N ALA A 264 -7.21 -21.04 -25.29
CA ALA A 264 -8.48 -20.45 -24.90
C ALA A 264 -8.37 -18.93 -24.76
N ALA A 265 -7.30 -18.44 -24.13
CA ALA A 265 -7.01 -17.01 -24.01
C ALA A 265 -6.87 -16.32 -25.38
N ALA A 266 -6.18 -16.97 -26.33
CA ALA A 266 -6.01 -16.46 -27.68
C ALA A 266 -7.31 -16.46 -28.50
N ALA A 267 -8.24 -17.38 -28.21
CA ALA A 267 -9.51 -17.50 -28.93
C ALA A 267 -10.48 -16.35 -28.65
N ALA A 268 -10.52 -15.84 -27.41
CA ALA A 268 -11.34 -14.68 -27.08
C ALA A 268 -10.83 -13.90 -25.84
N PRO A 269 -10.88 -12.55 -25.86
CA PRO A 269 -10.37 -11.75 -24.75
C PRO A 269 -11.03 -12.01 -23.39
N TRP A 270 -12.31 -12.36 -23.39
CA TRP A 270 -13.11 -12.62 -22.18
C TRP A 270 -12.94 -14.04 -21.64
N MET A 271 -12.23 -14.93 -22.35
CA MET A 271 -12.24 -16.37 -22.09
C MET A 271 -11.66 -16.71 -20.73
N LEU A 272 -10.49 -16.16 -20.39
CA LEU A 272 -9.84 -16.45 -19.12
C LEU A 272 -10.65 -15.91 -17.95
N ALA A 273 -11.14 -14.66 -18.03
CA ALA A 273 -11.98 -14.07 -16.99
C ALA A 273 -13.23 -14.92 -16.72
N MET A 274 -13.85 -15.44 -17.78
CA MET A 274 -14.99 -16.32 -17.68
C MET A 274 -14.64 -17.67 -17.01
N LEU A 275 -13.55 -18.30 -17.44
CA LEU A 275 -13.08 -19.56 -16.86
C LEU A 275 -12.68 -19.42 -15.39
N ASP A 276 -12.02 -18.33 -15.02
CA ASP A 276 -11.67 -18.03 -13.62
C ASP A 276 -12.93 -17.83 -12.76
N ALA A 277 -13.93 -17.11 -13.26
CA ALA A 277 -15.21 -16.96 -12.57
C ALA A 277 -15.94 -18.32 -12.41
N VAL A 278 -15.94 -19.17 -13.43
CA VAL A 278 -16.52 -20.53 -13.35
C VAL A 278 -15.76 -21.40 -12.35
N ALA A 279 -14.44 -21.27 -12.27
CA ALA A 279 -13.59 -22.00 -11.35
C ALA A 279 -13.75 -21.53 -9.90
N SER A 280 -13.92 -20.23 -9.68
CA SER A 280 -13.91 -19.61 -8.35
C SER A 280 -15.29 -19.54 -7.69
N GLN A 281 -16.36 -19.54 -8.47
CA GLN A 281 -17.73 -19.42 -7.95
C GLN A 281 -18.37 -20.78 -7.68
N SER A 282 -19.26 -20.82 -6.69
CA SER A 282 -19.97 -22.05 -6.30
C SER A 282 -20.96 -22.54 -7.38
N SER A 283 -21.43 -21.67 -8.26
CA SER A 283 -22.38 -22.01 -9.32
C SER A 283 -22.19 -21.17 -10.59
N LEU A 284 -22.67 -21.69 -11.73
CA LEU A 284 -22.69 -20.93 -12.98
C LEU A 284 -23.57 -19.68 -12.91
N ARG A 285 -24.61 -19.69 -12.08
CA ARG A 285 -25.45 -18.51 -11.89
C ARG A 285 -24.66 -17.40 -11.19
N THR A 286 -23.94 -17.74 -10.13
CA THR A 286 -23.09 -16.80 -9.40
C THR A 286 -21.95 -16.29 -10.29
N ALA A 287 -21.35 -17.16 -11.11
CA ALA A 287 -20.35 -16.76 -12.11
C ALA A 287 -20.92 -15.77 -13.14
N ALA A 288 -22.13 -16.03 -13.66
CA ALA A 288 -22.78 -15.12 -14.61
C ALA A 288 -23.05 -13.75 -13.97
N THR A 289 -23.53 -13.72 -12.73
CA THR A 289 -23.74 -12.47 -11.98
C THR A 289 -22.44 -11.71 -11.76
N ALA A 290 -21.35 -12.39 -11.39
CA ALA A 290 -20.03 -11.77 -11.19
C ALA A 290 -19.46 -11.17 -12.49
N LEU A 291 -19.78 -11.75 -13.64
CA LEU A 291 -19.37 -11.26 -14.96
C LEU A 291 -20.38 -10.29 -15.58
N HIS A 292 -21.48 -9.96 -14.90
CA HIS A 292 -22.60 -9.17 -15.43
C HIS A 292 -23.19 -9.74 -16.75
N LEU A 293 -23.28 -11.07 -16.86
CA LEU A 293 -23.85 -11.79 -18.00
C LEU A 293 -25.20 -12.43 -17.68
N HIS A 294 -26.03 -12.60 -18.71
CA HIS A 294 -27.18 -13.49 -18.62
C HIS A 294 -26.71 -14.96 -18.55
N HIS A 295 -27.45 -15.78 -17.79
CA HIS A 295 -27.08 -17.17 -17.56
C HIS A 295 -27.00 -18.00 -18.85
N SER A 296 -27.91 -17.78 -19.81
CA SER A 296 -27.89 -18.44 -21.13
C SER A 296 -26.63 -18.09 -21.91
N THR A 297 -26.25 -16.81 -21.94
CA THR A 297 -25.01 -16.36 -22.60
C THR A 297 -23.77 -16.99 -21.99
N LEU A 298 -23.72 -17.14 -20.66
CA LEU A 298 -22.60 -17.83 -20.01
C LEU A 298 -22.55 -19.31 -20.44
N GLN A 299 -23.69 -20.00 -20.50
CA GLN A 299 -23.74 -21.40 -20.93
C GLN A 299 -23.24 -21.57 -22.38
N ASP A 300 -23.67 -20.72 -23.30
CA ASP A 300 -23.22 -20.76 -24.70
C ASP A 300 -21.70 -20.53 -24.82
N ARG A 301 -21.18 -19.54 -24.08
CA ARG A 301 -19.74 -19.26 -24.02
C ARG A 301 -18.97 -20.40 -23.38
N LEU A 302 -19.54 -21.06 -22.37
CA LEU A 302 -18.92 -22.20 -21.71
C LEU A 302 -18.83 -23.41 -22.63
N ALA A 303 -19.87 -23.68 -23.43
CA ALA A 303 -19.85 -24.75 -24.42
C ALA A 303 -18.73 -24.53 -25.45
N HIS A 304 -18.54 -23.29 -25.90
CA HIS A 304 -17.40 -22.95 -26.76
C HIS A 304 -16.05 -23.14 -26.06
N ALA A 305 -15.94 -22.72 -24.80
CA ALA A 305 -14.71 -22.89 -24.02
C ALA A 305 -14.34 -24.37 -23.85
N GLU A 306 -15.30 -25.24 -23.55
CA GLU A 306 -15.07 -26.69 -23.40
C GLU A 306 -14.54 -27.34 -24.69
N GLN A 307 -14.97 -26.85 -25.87
CA GLN A 307 -14.43 -27.31 -27.16
C GLN A 307 -12.94 -26.96 -27.31
N VAL A 308 -12.53 -25.78 -26.85
CA VAL A 308 -11.13 -25.33 -26.93
C VAL A 308 -10.25 -26.01 -25.87
N LEU A 309 -10.79 -26.17 -24.66
CA LEU A 309 -10.11 -26.85 -23.55
C LEU A 309 -9.93 -28.35 -23.82
N GLY A 310 -10.96 -29.00 -24.37
CA GLY A 310 -10.98 -30.45 -24.59
C GLY A 310 -11.44 -31.24 -23.36
N TRP A 311 -12.01 -30.59 -22.35
CA TRP A 311 -12.67 -31.24 -21.22
C TRP A 311 -13.88 -30.44 -20.73
N SER A 312 -14.80 -31.12 -20.05
CA SER A 312 -15.97 -30.47 -19.46
C SER A 312 -15.67 -29.90 -18.08
N VAL A 313 -16.25 -28.73 -17.76
CA VAL A 313 -16.15 -28.02 -16.48
C VAL A 313 -17.50 -27.94 -15.74
N HIS A 314 -18.50 -28.70 -16.21
CA HIS A 314 -19.80 -28.81 -15.55
C HIS A 314 -19.73 -29.64 -14.25
N GLY A 315 -18.89 -30.67 -14.23
CA GLY A 315 -18.68 -31.56 -13.08
C GLY A 315 -17.55 -31.12 -12.14
N PRO A 316 -17.54 -31.63 -10.90
CA PRO A 316 -16.55 -31.22 -9.88
C PRO A 316 -15.11 -31.58 -10.28
N GLN A 317 -14.88 -32.73 -10.94
CA GLN A 317 -13.54 -33.12 -11.40
C GLN A 317 -13.01 -32.17 -12.48
N GLY A 318 -13.87 -31.77 -13.42
CA GLY A 318 -13.54 -30.81 -14.47
C GLY A 318 -13.22 -29.42 -13.95
N ARG A 319 -13.99 -28.97 -12.94
CA ARG A 319 -13.71 -27.70 -12.25
C ARG A 319 -12.41 -27.74 -11.45
N LEU A 320 -12.13 -28.83 -10.74
CA LEU A 320 -10.85 -29.00 -10.03
C LEU A 320 -9.68 -28.95 -11.01
N ARG A 321 -9.79 -29.66 -12.15
CA ARG A 321 -8.78 -29.61 -13.21
C ARG A 321 -8.57 -28.18 -13.72
N LEU A 322 -9.66 -27.44 -13.96
CA LEU A 322 -9.59 -26.04 -14.37
C LEU A 322 -8.89 -25.15 -13.32
N GLN A 323 -9.25 -25.30 -12.04
CA GLN A 323 -8.62 -24.55 -10.93
C GLN A 323 -7.11 -24.81 -10.87
N LEU A 324 -6.69 -26.07 -10.99
CA LEU A 324 -5.27 -26.45 -11.01
C LEU A 324 -4.56 -25.90 -12.25
N ALA A 325 -5.18 -25.99 -13.43
CA ALA A 325 -4.61 -25.47 -14.67
C ALA A 325 -4.41 -23.95 -14.61
N LEU A 326 -5.36 -23.19 -14.06
CA LEU A 326 -5.23 -21.75 -13.84
C LEU A 326 -4.11 -21.42 -12.85
N ALA A 327 -3.96 -22.19 -11.77
CA ALA A 327 -2.87 -22.01 -10.82
C ALA A 327 -1.51 -22.31 -11.45
N LEU A 328 -1.39 -23.39 -12.22
CA LEU A 328 -0.18 -23.75 -12.97
C LEU A 328 0.19 -22.67 -13.99
N ARG A 329 -0.80 -22.16 -14.74
CA ARG A 329 -0.57 -21.06 -15.69
C ARG A 329 0.03 -19.83 -14.99
N ARG A 330 -0.51 -19.43 -13.83
CA ARG A 330 0.06 -18.33 -13.03
C ARG A 330 1.50 -18.62 -12.60
N LEU A 331 1.80 -19.84 -12.16
CA LEU A 331 3.16 -20.24 -11.77
C LEU A 331 4.18 -20.19 -12.91
N HIS A 332 3.75 -20.40 -14.17
CA HIS A 332 4.59 -20.27 -15.36
C HIS A 332 4.73 -18.81 -15.84
N HIS A 333 3.67 -18.00 -15.72
CA HIS A 333 3.68 -16.62 -16.21
C HIS A 333 4.32 -15.63 -15.22
N HIS A 334 4.21 -15.91 -13.92
CA HIS A 334 4.70 -15.04 -12.86
C HIS A 334 5.95 -15.63 -12.21
N ALA A 335 7.03 -15.65 -12.98
CA ALA A 335 8.34 -15.99 -12.45
C ALA A 335 8.83 -14.90 -11.48
N PRO A 336 9.52 -15.27 -10.38
CA PRO A 336 10.10 -14.28 -9.47
C PRO A 336 11.17 -13.46 -10.19
N ALA A 337 11.20 -12.14 -9.94
CA ALA A 337 12.07 -11.15 -10.60
C ALA A 337 13.60 -11.36 -10.44
N ALA A 338 14.05 -12.44 -9.82
CA ALA A 338 15.46 -12.75 -9.60
C ALA A 338 16.24 -13.11 -10.88
N ALA A 339 15.56 -13.37 -12.01
CA ALA A 339 16.22 -13.77 -13.26
C ALA A 339 16.71 -12.61 -14.16
N ALA A 340 16.34 -11.35 -13.87
CA ALA A 340 16.64 -10.23 -14.78
C ALA A 340 18.03 -9.57 -14.57
N VAL A 341 18.82 -10.00 -13.59
CA VAL A 341 20.12 -9.39 -13.26
C VAL A 341 21.32 -10.11 -13.93
N SER A 342 21.12 -11.29 -14.51
CA SER A 342 22.23 -12.10 -15.05
C SER A 342 22.56 -11.90 -16.53
N ASP A 343 21.89 -10.99 -17.25
CA ASP A 343 22.07 -10.86 -18.70
C ASP A 343 22.45 -9.43 -19.14
N ARG A 344 23.47 -8.86 -18.48
CA ARG A 344 24.25 -7.76 -19.07
C ARG A 344 25.59 -8.33 -19.55
N PRO A 345 25.89 -8.30 -20.86
CA PRO A 345 27.21 -8.67 -21.34
C PRO A 345 28.21 -7.60 -20.88
N GLY A 346 29.35 -8.07 -20.37
CA GLY A 346 30.53 -7.24 -20.11
C GLY A 346 31.28 -6.86 -21.37
#